data_AF-W7BYM6-F1
#
_entry.id   AF-W7BYM6-F1
#
_cell.length_a   1.000
_cell.length_b   1.000
_cell.length_c   1.000
_cell.angle_alpha   90.00
_cell.angle_beta   90.00
_cell.angle_gamma   90.00
#
_symmetry.space_group_name_H-M   'P 1'
#
loop_
_entity.id
_entity.type
_entity.pdbx_description
1 polymer ?
#
loop_
_entity_poly.entity_id
_entity_poly.type
_entity_poly.pdbx_seq_one_letter_code
_entity_poly.pdbx_strand_id
1 'polypeptide(L)' 'KGCKTTFIASTSMVKRNCFISKRVIQTLAAEGQFITSEKDIAFRQSVSTTTVNRALH' A
#
# COMPACT_ATOMS: atom_id res chain seq x y z
N LYS A 1 -5.90 -20.65 17.27
CA LYS A 1 -4.55 -20.56 16.65
C LYS A 1 -4.40 -19.19 16.01
N GLY A 2 -3.71 -18.25 16.65
CA GLY A 2 -3.46 -16.92 16.09
C GLY A 2 -2.12 -16.91 15.37
N CYS A 3 -2.11 -16.66 14.06
CA CYS A 3 -0.88 -16.45 13.31
C CYS A 3 -0.31 -15.07 13.71
N LYS A 4 0.70 -15.06 14.59
CA LYS A 4 1.40 -13.84 15.05
C LYS A 4 2.79 -13.68 14.44
N THR A 5 3.11 -14.44 13.39
CA THR A 5 4.43 -14.40 12.77
C THR A 5 4.42 -13.46 11.57
N THR A 6 4.78 -12.20 11.80
CA THR A 6 5.09 -11.26 10.70
C THR A 6 6.50 -11.58 10.20
N PHE A 7 6.62 -12.11 8.99
CA PHE A 7 7.92 -12.27 8.33
C PHE A 7 8.41 -10.90 7.85
N ILE A 8 9.58 -10.46 8.32
CA ILE A 8 10.22 -9.24 7.85
C ILE A 8 11.31 -9.64 6.86
N ALA A 9 11.02 -9.47 5.56
CA ALA A 9 12.02 -9.62 4.52
C ALA A 9 13.00 -8.45 4.56
N SER A 10 14.28 -8.71 4.86
CA SER A 10 15.34 -7.70 4.74
C SER A 10 15.98 -7.79 3.35
N THR A 11 16.03 -6.68 2.62
CA THR A 11 16.72 -6.55 1.33
C THR A 11 17.50 -5.23 1.30
N SER A 12 18.62 -5.19 0.57
CA SER A 12 19.36 -3.96 0.28
C SER A 12 18.66 -3.08 -0.75
N MET A 13 17.69 -3.63 -1.50
CA MET A 13 16.96 -2.92 -2.55
C MET A 13 16.06 -1.80 -2.00
N VAL A 14 15.52 -1.97 -0.80
CA VAL A 14 14.65 -0.99 -0.15
C VAL A 14 15.08 -0.80 1.30
N LYS A 15 15.18 0.46 1.73
CA LYS A 15 15.56 0.78 3.12
C LYS A 15 14.52 0.22 4.10
N ARG A 16 14.97 -0.16 5.29
CA ARG A 16 14.06 -0.46 6.40
C ARG A 16 13.22 0.79 6.67
N ASN A 17 11.90 0.64 6.77
CA ASN A 17 10.94 1.76 6.81
C ASN A 17 10.92 2.63 5.54
N CYS A 18 11.20 2.04 4.37
CA CYS A 18 10.96 2.73 3.10
C CYS A 18 9.44 2.91 2.94
N PHE A 19 8.98 4.13 3.23
CA PHE A 19 7.61 4.51 2.99
C PHE A 19 7.32 4.53 1.50
N ILE A 20 6.04 4.39 1.19
CA ILE A 20 5.55 4.52 -0.17
C ILE A 20 5.78 5.94 -0.64
N SER A 21 6.23 6.09 -1.89
CA SER A 21 6.53 7.39 -2.47
C SER A 21 5.32 8.32 -2.35
N LYS A 22 5.55 9.59 -2.01
CA LYS A 22 4.51 10.63 -1.95
C LYS A 22 3.68 10.69 -3.24
N ARG A 23 4.30 10.42 -4.39
CA ARG A 23 3.61 10.36 -5.69
C ARG A 23 2.56 9.26 -5.71
N VAL A 24 2.88 8.07 -5.21
CA VAL A 24 1.94 6.95 -5.14
C VAL A 24 0.80 7.28 -4.18
N ILE A 25 1.08 7.92 -3.04
CA ILE A 25 0.04 8.36 -2.10
C ILE A 25 -0.93 9.37 -2.77
N GLN A 26 -0.40 10.32 -3.53
CA GLN A 26 -1.23 11.28 -4.28
C GLN A 26 -2.07 10.59 -5.35
N THR A 27 -1.51 9.64 -6.10
CA THR A 27 -2.27 8.87 -7.09
C THR A 27 -3.36 8.03 -6.42
N LEU A 28 -3.07 7.39 -5.28
CA LEU A 28 -4.05 6.64 -4.50
C LEU A 28 -5.20 7.53 -4.04
N ALA A 29 -4.91 8.71 -3.50
CA ALA A 29 -5.92 9.67 -3.07
C ALA A 29 -6.79 10.15 -4.24
N ALA A 30 -6.18 10.40 -5.41
CA ALA A 30 -6.93 10.75 -6.61
C ALA A 30 -7.82 9.60 -7.10
N GLU A 31 -7.31 8.36 -7.18
CA GLU A 31 -8.09 7.19 -7.61
C GLU A 31 -9.22 6.81 -6.64
N GLY A 32 -9.02 7.00 -5.33
CA GLY A 32 -10.04 6.74 -4.31
C GLY A 32 -11.17 7.77 -4.28
N GLN A 33 -10.99 8.94 -4.91
CA GLN A 33 -12.11 9.88 -5.13
C GLN A 33 -13.04 9.41 -6.25
N PHE A 34 -12.56 8.57 -7.16
CA PHE A 34 -13.40 7.88 -8.14
C PHE A 34 -13.98 6.62 -7.49
N ILE A 35 -15.19 6.20 -7.90
CA ILE A 35 -15.87 4.99 -7.40
C ILE A 35 -15.14 3.74 -7.93
N THR A 36 -13.92 3.54 -7.46
CA THR A 36 -13.02 2.44 -7.84
C THR A 36 -12.81 1.60 -6.59
N SER A 37 -12.96 0.28 -6.71
CA SER A 37 -12.73 -0.64 -5.60
C SER A 37 -11.29 -0.52 -5.09
N GLU A 38 -11.09 -0.49 -3.76
CA GLU A 38 -9.76 -0.46 -3.15
C GLU A 38 -8.85 -1.59 -3.64
N LYS A 39 -9.43 -2.75 -3.97
CA LYS A 39 -8.70 -3.89 -4.54
C LYS A 39 -8.17 -3.59 -5.94
N ASP A 40 -8.96 -2.89 -6.75
CA ASP A 40 -8.57 -2.52 -8.11
C ASP A 40 -7.48 -1.46 -8.09
N ILE A 41 -7.59 -0.48 -7.17
CA ILE A 41 -6.56 0.53 -6.93
C ILE A 41 -5.25 -0.13 -6.46
N ALA A 42 -5.33 -1.06 -5.50
CA ALA A 42 -4.18 -1.80 -5.00
C ALA A 42 -3.46 -2.57 -6.12
N PHE A 43 -4.24 -3.24 -6.98
CA PHE A 43 -3.70 -3.96 -8.14
C PHE A 43 -3.00 -3.03 -9.13
N ARG A 44 -3.65 -1.94 -9.54
CA ARG A 44 -3.08 -0.96 -10.50
C ARG A 44 -1.81 -0.29 -10.01
N GLN A 45 -1.80 0.09 -8.73
CA GLN A 45 -0.68 0.79 -8.12
C GLN A 45 0.40 -0.16 -7.57
N SER A 46 0.22 -1.48 -7.74
CA SER A 46 1.15 -2.52 -7.23
C SER A 46 1.43 -2.36 -5.72
N VAL A 47 0.39 -2.06 -4.95
CA VAL A 47 0.46 -1.89 -3.49
C VAL A 47 -0.50 -2.84 -2.78
N SER A 48 -0.34 -3.01 -1.48
CA SER A 48 -1.30 -3.78 -0.68
C SER A 48 -2.62 -3.02 -0.48
N THR A 49 -3.73 -3.74 -0.32
CA THR A 49 -5.02 -3.11 0.05
C THR A 49 -4.96 -2.36 1.38
N THR A 50 -4.14 -2.83 2.32
CA THR A 50 -3.86 -2.15 3.59
C THR A 50 -3.15 -0.81 3.40
N THR A 51 -2.34 -0.68 2.36
CA THR A 51 -1.72 0.59 1.97
C THR A 51 -2.77 1.56 1.45
N VAL A 52 -3.65 1.09 0.56
CA VAL A 52 -4.71 1.92 -0.01
C VAL A 52 -5.61 2.46 1.10
N ASN A 53 -6.03 1.60 2.03
CA ASN A 53 -6.80 2.00 3.21
C ASN A 53 -6.12 3.11 4.03
N ARG A 54 -4.81 2.98 4.30
CA ARG A 54 -4.03 4.01 5.02
C ARG A 54 -3.82 5.31 4.26
N ALA A 55 -3.98 5.29 2.93
CA ALA A 55 -3.83 6.48 2.10
C ALA A 55 -5.16 7.23 1.94
N LEU A 56 -6.29 6.53 2.08
CA LEU A 56 -7.64 7.08 1.94
C LEU A 56 -8.29 7.47 3.27
N HIS A 57 -7.84 6.90 4.39
CA HIS A 57 -8.32 7.15 5.75
C HIS A 57 -7.20 7.63 6.67
#